data_AF-A0A413KCX1-F1
#
_entry.id   AF-A0A413KCX1-F1
#
_cell.length_a   1.000
_cell.length_b   1.000
_cell.length_c   1.000
_cell.angle_alpha   90.00
_cell.angle_beta   90.00
_cell.angle_gamma   90.00
#
_symmetry.space_group_name_H-M   'P 1'
#
loop_
_entity.id
_entity.type
_entity.pdbx_description
1 polymer ?
#
loop_
_entity_poly.entity_id
_entity_poly.type
_entity_poly.pdbx_seq_one_letter_code
_entity_poly.pdbx_strand_id
1 'polypeptide(L)'
;MVVRFSNDAFIGKHDYNPQIVDLGLQVRDGTANGEEVARGAFRYTYSDSNFLERAMTVETSGSALVLGNWDEPGVGAGAVSWGVGPNLDYVQFYPVMVGDVYHQSLA
;
A
#
# COMPACT_ATOMS: atom_id res chain seq x y z
N MET A 1 -4.76 -9.73 -1.38
CA MET A 1 -4.24 -9.11 -2.61
C MET A 1 -2.72 -9.26 -2.69
N VAL A 2 -2.15 -9.19 -3.88
CA VAL A 2 -0.70 -9.10 -4.13
C VAL A 2 -0.43 -7.79 -4.85
N VAL A 3 0.56 -7.04 -4.39
CA VAL A 3 1.00 -5.77 -4.97
C VAL A 3 2.37 -5.96 -5.58
N ARG A 4 2.52 -5.67 -6.87
CA ARG A 4 3.82 -5.54 -7.52
C ARG A 4 4.26 -4.08 -7.47
N PHE A 5 5.47 -3.85 -6.95
CA PHE A 5 5.91 -2.51 -6.59
C PHE A 5 7.42 -2.32 -6.79
N SER A 6 7.83 -1.07 -6.92
CA SER A 6 9.22 -0.63 -6.78
C SER A 6 9.34 0.49 -5.75
N ASN A 7 10.51 0.59 -5.12
CA ASN A 7 10.83 1.58 -4.10
C ASN A 7 12.33 1.87 -4.11
N ASP A 8 12.70 3.09 -4.48
CA ASP A 8 14.06 3.61 -4.43
C ASP A 8 14.20 4.81 -3.48
N ALA A 9 13.34 4.88 -2.47
CA ALA A 9 13.35 5.98 -1.50
C ALA A 9 14.53 5.91 -0.53
N PHE A 10 15.09 7.09 -0.24
CA PHE A 10 16.18 7.30 0.72
C PHE A 10 15.82 8.38 1.73
N ILE A 11 16.28 8.23 2.96
CA ILE A 11 16.23 9.27 3.99
C ILE A 11 17.61 9.92 4.14
N GLY A 12 17.66 11.23 3.94
CA GLY A 12 18.87 12.02 4.10
C GLY A 12 19.88 11.86 2.97
N LYS A 13 20.72 12.88 2.77
CA LYS A 13 21.85 12.83 1.85
C LYS A 13 23.10 12.53 2.66
N HIS A 14 23.54 11.27 2.67
CA HIS A 14 24.75 10.84 3.37
C HIS A 14 25.73 10.25 2.37
N ASP A 15 26.93 10.85 2.28
CA ASP A 15 27.94 10.53 1.25
C ASP A 15 28.50 9.10 1.35
N TYR A 16 28.26 8.37 2.45
CA TYR A 16 28.82 7.04 2.70
C TYR A 16 27.78 5.92 2.85
N ASN A 17 26.53 6.24 3.19
CA ASN A 17 25.49 5.23 3.38
C ASN A 17 24.10 5.88 3.25
N PRO A 18 23.52 5.93 2.03
CA PRO A 18 22.17 6.43 1.89
C PRO A 18 21.24 5.52 2.71
N GLN A 19 20.44 6.10 3.62
CA GLN A 19 19.54 5.31 4.47
C GLN A 19 18.37 4.86 3.61
N ILE A 20 18.48 3.66 3.05
CA ILE A 20 17.38 3.00 2.35
C ILE A 20 16.21 2.82 3.29
N VAL A 21 15.01 2.97 2.77
CA VAL A 21 13.81 2.87 3.60
C VAL A 21 12.70 2.09 2.97
N ASP A 22 11.94 1.43 3.85
CA ASP A 22 10.67 0.83 3.50
C ASP A 22 9.61 1.94 3.46
N LEU A 23 8.76 1.95 2.44
CA LEU A 23 7.63 2.88 2.34
C LEU A 23 6.35 2.23 2.87
N GLY A 24 5.47 3.04 3.47
CA GLY A 24 4.13 2.60 3.85
C GLY A 24 3.17 2.62 2.66
N LEU A 25 2.24 1.66 2.62
CA LEU A 25 1.06 1.70 1.77
C LEU A 25 -0.17 1.33 2.60
N GLN A 26 -1.14 2.22 2.62
CA GLN A 26 -2.47 2.04 3.18
C GLN A 26 -3.45 1.70 2.06
N VAL A 27 -4.45 0.90 2.39
CA VAL A 27 -5.64 0.64 1.58
C VAL A 27 -6.83 1.18 2.35
N ARG A 28 -7.63 2.03 1.72
CA ARG A 28 -8.84 2.63 2.31
C ARG A 28 -10.09 2.31 1.51
N ASP A 29 -11.22 2.13 2.19
CA ASP A 29 -12.50 1.83 1.56
C ASP A 29 -13.18 3.10 1.01
N GLY A 30 -13.66 3.05 -0.22
CA GLY A 30 -14.37 4.12 -0.93
C GLY A 30 -13.52 5.33 -1.37
N THR A 31 -12.87 6.01 -0.43
CA THR A 31 -12.16 7.29 -0.68
C THR A 31 -10.84 7.39 0.09
N ALA A 32 -10.02 8.39 -0.24
CA ALA A 32 -8.81 8.74 0.52
C ALA A 32 -9.09 9.05 2.01
N ASN A 33 -10.30 9.46 2.37
CA ASN A 33 -10.72 9.72 3.77
C ASN A 33 -11.51 8.55 4.37
N GLY A 34 -11.61 7.42 3.66
CA GLY A 34 -12.30 6.23 4.13
C GLY A 34 -11.55 5.48 5.23
N GLU A 35 -12.20 4.45 5.76
CA GLU A 35 -11.61 3.57 6.76
C GLU A 35 -10.38 2.83 6.18
N GLU A 36 -9.28 2.79 6.94
CA GLU A 36 -8.11 1.99 6.60
C GLU A 36 -8.44 0.50 6.81
N VAL A 37 -8.48 -0.24 5.71
CA VAL A 37 -8.82 -1.67 5.70
C VAL A 37 -7.60 -2.58 5.59
N ALA A 38 -6.43 -2.02 5.23
CA ALA A 38 -5.16 -2.74 5.27
C ALA A 38 -3.96 -1.78 5.23
N ARG A 39 -2.82 -2.28 5.68
CA ARG A 39 -1.53 -1.59 5.65
C ARG A 39 -0.38 -2.56 5.38
N GLY A 40 0.62 -2.09 4.64
CA GLY A 40 1.84 -2.84 4.38
C GLY A 40 3.09 -1.96 4.40
N ALA A 41 4.22 -2.60 4.70
CA ALA A 41 5.57 -2.05 4.56
C ALA A 41 6.22 -2.58 3.29
N PHE A 42 6.75 -1.70 2.46
CA PHE A 42 7.23 -2.01 1.12
C PHE A 42 8.73 -1.72 1.02
N ARG A 43 9.52 -2.79 0.99
CA ARG A 43 10.97 -2.68 1.11
C ARG A 43 11.61 -1.95 -0.05
N TYR A 44 12.78 -1.38 0.21
CA TYR A 44 13.65 -0.86 -0.85
C TYR A 44 13.99 -1.94 -1.90
N THR A 45 13.85 -1.59 -3.18
CA THR A 45 14.03 -2.46 -4.36
C THR A 45 15.24 -2.06 -5.21
N TYR A 46 16.13 -1.18 -4.75
CA TYR A 46 17.34 -0.72 -5.45
C TYR A 46 17.11 0.28 -6.60
N SER A 47 16.00 0.20 -7.32
CA SER A 47 15.62 1.17 -8.34
C SER A 47 14.11 1.20 -8.55
N ASP A 48 13.62 2.30 -9.11
CA ASP A 48 12.25 2.46 -9.61
C ASP A 48 11.86 1.44 -10.69
N SER A 49 12.84 0.81 -11.34
CA SER A 49 12.66 -0.20 -12.39
C SER A 49 12.78 -1.66 -11.90
N ASN A 50 13.12 -1.90 -10.63
CA ASN A 50 13.22 -3.23 -10.07
C ASN A 50 12.02 -3.52 -9.17
N PHE A 51 11.33 -4.61 -9.46
CA PHE A 51 10.02 -4.89 -8.90
C PHE A 51 10.03 -6.13 -8.02
N LEU A 52 9.42 -6.02 -6.85
CA LEU A 52 9.08 -7.13 -5.97
C LEU A 52 7.56 -7.26 -5.86
N GLU A 53 7.12 -8.39 -5.32
CA GLU A 53 5.72 -8.62 -4.98
C GLU A 53 5.55 -8.74 -3.47
N ARG A 54 4.47 -8.16 -2.95
CA ARG A 54 4.06 -8.29 -1.55
C ARG A 54 2.61 -8.71 -1.45
N ALA A 55 2.34 -9.77 -0.70
CA ALA A 55 0.98 -10.16 -0.32
C ALA A 55 0.48 -9.33 0.86
N MET A 56 -0.79 -8.95 0.82
CA MET A 56 -1.52 -8.26 1.87
C MET A 56 -2.93 -8.83 2.00
N THR A 57 -3.41 -9.02 3.24
CA THR A 57 -4.82 -9.30 3.51
C THR A 57 -5.60 -7.99 3.47
N VAL A 58 -6.75 -7.99 2.79
CA VAL A 58 -7.66 -6.85 2.73
C VAL A 58 -9.06 -7.39 3.00
N GLU A 59 -9.74 -6.79 3.97
CA GLU A 59 -11.15 -7.03 4.25
C GLU A 59 -11.93 -5.84 3.73
N THR A 60 -12.94 -6.06 2.89
CA THR A 60 -13.71 -4.98 2.28
C THR A 60 -15.17 -5.38 2.11
N SER A 61 -16.04 -4.37 2.12
CA SER A 61 -17.45 -4.47 1.78
C SER A 61 -17.73 -4.68 0.28
N GLY A 62 -16.68 -4.68 -0.56
CA GLY A 62 -16.79 -4.70 -2.02
C GLY A 62 -16.87 -3.31 -2.65
N SER A 63 -16.66 -2.26 -1.85
CA SER A 63 -16.55 -0.88 -2.34
C SER A 63 -15.20 -0.64 -3.05
N ALA A 64 -15.05 0.54 -3.66
CA ALA A 64 -13.79 0.92 -4.29
C ALA A 64 -12.64 0.91 -3.26
N LEU A 65 -11.44 0.49 -3.66
CA LEU A 65 -10.25 0.56 -2.81
C LEU A 65 -9.35 1.69 -3.27
N VAL A 66 -8.94 2.55 -2.34
CA VAL A 66 -7.96 3.62 -2.59
C VAL A 66 -6.64 3.24 -1.94
N LEU A 67 -5.57 3.24 -2.74
CA LEU A 67 -4.22 2.90 -2.31
C LEU A 67 -3.38 4.17 -2.22
N GLY A 68 -2.63 4.34 -1.13
CA GLY A 68 -1.82 5.54 -0.91
C GLY A 68 -1.08 5.52 0.41
N ASN A 69 -0.48 6.65 0.79
CA ASN A 69 0.08 6.87 2.12
C ASN A 69 -0.36 8.26 2.57
N TRP A 70 -1.16 8.31 3.63
CA TRP A 70 -1.77 9.49 4.23
C TRP A 70 -1.22 9.79 5.62
N ASP A 71 -0.26 9.00 6.10
CA ASP A 71 0.36 9.29 7.38
C ASP A 71 1.19 10.57 7.26
N GLU A 72 1.04 11.46 8.24
CA GLU A 72 1.85 12.67 8.32
C GLU A 72 3.34 12.33 8.46
N PRO A 73 4.23 13.11 7.84
CA PRO A 73 5.67 12.98 8.03
C PRO A 73 6.08 12.92 9.51
N GLY A 74 6.64 11.77 9.92
CA GLY A 74 7.26 11.61 11.24
C GLY A 74 6.38 11.06 12.36
N VAL A 75 5.16 10.60 12.07
CA VAL A 75 4.28 10.01 13.11
C VAL A 75 4.64 8.56 13.48
N GLY A 76 5.56 7.93 12.75
CA GLY A 76 6.12 6.61 13.12
C GLY A 76 5.11 5.46 13.09
N ALA A 77 3.97 5.62 12.41
CA ALA A 77 2.88 4.64 12.35
C ALA A 77 3.17 3.40 11.46
N GLY A 78 4.42 3.19 11.05
CA GLY A 78 4.86 2.07 10.22
C GLY A 78 6.07 2.43 9.34
N ALA A 79 6.36 1.58 8.35
CA ALA A 79 7.29 1.90 7.26
C ALA A 79 6.98 3.28 6.69
N VAL A 80 8.04 4.02 6.33
CA VAL A 80 8.16 5.48 6.30
C VAL A 80 6.83 6.20 6.01
N SER A 81 6.31 6.79 7.08
CA SER A 81 5.08 7.58 7.11
C SER A 81 5.43 9.01 6.70
N TRP A 82 5.64 9.24 5.40
CA TRP A 82 5.99 10.56 4.82
C TRP A 82 4.94 11.06 3.80
N GLY A 83 3.74 10.47 3.80
CA GLY A 83 2.73 10.77 2.79
C GLY A 83 3.10 10.28 1.37
N VAL A 84 4.10 9.39 1.24
CA VAL A 84 4.55 8.84 -0.05
C VAL A 84 4.50 7.32 0.00
N GLY A 85 3.81 6.72 -0.97
CA GLY A 85 3.77 5.26 -1.17
C GLY A 85 4.79 4.79 -2.22
N PRO A 86 5.03 3.47 -2.33
CA PRO A 86 5.86 2.91 -3.40
C PRO A 86 5.19 3.10 -4.77
N ASN A 87 5.99 3.00 -5.84
CA ASN A 87 5.44 2.90 -7.19
C ASN A 87 4.71 1.57 -7.35
N LEU A 88 3.52 1.58 -7.97
CA LEU A 88 2.70 0.39 -8.18
C LEU A 88 2.65 0.03 -9.66
N ASP A 89 2.96 -1.23 -9.99
CA ASP A 89 2.85 -1.77 -11.35
C ASP A 89 1.49 -2.45 -11.55
N TYR A 90 1.19 -3.45 -10.72
CA TYR A 90 -0.13 -4.07 -10.68
C TYR A 90 -0.55 -4.50 -9.27
N VAL A 91 -1.86 -4.70 -9.13
CA VAL A 91 -2.47 -5.34 -7.98
C VAL A 91 -3.28 -6.54 -8.46
N GLN A 92 -3.03 -7.72 -7.89
CA GLN A 92 -3.78 -8.94 -8.16
C GLN A 92 -4.63 -9.31 -6.93
N PHE A 93 -5.91 -9.57 -7.15
CA PHE A 93 -6.82 -10.05 -6.10
C PHE A 93 -7.01 -11.56 -6.21
N TYR A 94 -7.06 -12.19 -5.03
CA TYR A 94 -7.46 -13.59 -4.84
C TYR A 94 -8.59 -13.56 -3.80
N PRO A 95 -9.82 -13.20 -4.20
CA PRO A 95 -10.90 -12.96 -3.25
C PRO A 95 -11.39 -14.28 -2.64
N VAL A 96 -11.70 -14.23 -1.34
CA VAL A 96 -12.46 -15.27 -0.63
C VAL A 96 -13.64 -14.56 0.02
N MET A 97 -14.86 -15.01 -0.27
CA MET A 97 -16.07 -14.44 0.32
C MET A 97 -16.24 -14.99 1.74
N VAL A 98 -16.47 -14.10 2.70
CA VAL A 98 -16.81 -14.45 4.08
C VAL A 98 -18.25 -13.98 4.32
N GLY A 99 -19.17 -14.93 4.57
CA GLY A 99 -20.59 -14.66 4.80
C GLY A 99 -21.50 -14.81 3.58
N ASP A 100 -22.77 -14.44 3.74
CA ASP A 100 -23.80 -14.55 2.71
C ASP A 100 -23.66 -13.47 1.63
N VAL A 101 -23.86 -13.86 0.37
CA VAL A 101 -23.82 -12.96 -0.78
C VAL A 101 -25.22 -12.39 -1.03
N TYR A 102 -25.38 -11.07 -0.86
CA TYR A 102 -26.61 -10.37 -1.22
C TYR A 102 -26.43 -9.71 -2.59
N HIS A 103 -27.10 -10.23 -3.62
CA HIS A 103 -27.17 -9.57 -4.92
C HIS A 103 -28.08 -8.34 -4.83
N GLN A 104 -27.52 -7.14 -4.96
CA GLN A 104 -28.33 -6.00 -5.39
C GLN A 104 -28.48 -6.09 -6.91
N SER A 105 -29.70 -6.38 -7.37
CA SER A 105 -30.03 -6.13 -8.77
C SER A 105 -30.01 -4.62 -9.00
N LEU A 106 -29.20 -4.18 -9.96
CA LEU A 106 -29.28 -2.82 -10.47
C LEU A 106 -30.63 -2.68 -11.17
N ALA A 107 -31.50 -1.83 -10.62
CA ALA A 107 -32.79 -1.46 -11.19
C ALA A 107 -32.60 -0.45 -12.34
#